data_AF-A0A7R9M2C1-F1
#
_entry.id   AF-A0A7R9M2C1-F1
#
_cell.length_a   1.000
_cell.length_b   1.000
_cell.length_c   1.000
_cell.angle_alpha   90.00
_cell.angle_beta   90.00
_cell.angle_gamma   90.00
#
_symmetry.space_group_name_H-M   'P 1'
#
loop_
_entity.id
_entity.type
_entity.pdbx_description
1 polymer ?
#
loop_
_entity_poly.entity_id
_entity_poly.type
_entity_poly.pdbx_seq_one_letter_code
_entity_poly.pdbx_strand_id
1 'polypeptide(L)'
;MPDMTNMFLLIVLLICIANNLHVTNGQGNTKKDCQAGANADSCLMKLLMIGDPDYKFPENMASMDKQCRTYKNQEKCIKDYAAKCLATFPKQVTNVLAYGASKTNKAYCSTKRRKDSFIAIGKCGNKLKFLVDKCMRQFIDSLQGIENYQDAKMKIPISCW
;
A
#
# COMPACT_ATOMS: atom_id res chain seq x y z
N MET A 1 19.04 30.10 -23.68
CA MET A 1 19.11 29.14 -22.57
C MET A 1 18.04 29.55 -21.57
N PRO A 2 16.86 28.93 -21.56
CA PRO A 2 15.78 29.33 -20.66
C PRO A 2 16.13 28.95 -19.22
N ASP A 3 16.01 29.92 -18.31
CA ASP A 3 16.36 29.85 -16.90
C ASP A 3 15.67 28.69 -16.18
N MET A 4 16.47 27.74 -15.72
CA MET A 4 16.08 26.54 -14.96
C MET A 4 15.27 26.89 -13.69
N THR A 5 15.48 28.09 -13.15
CA THR A 5 14.78 28.64 -11.96
C THR A 5 13.29 28.87 -12.19
N ASN A 6 12.90 29.31 -13.40
CA ASN A 6 11.49 29.52 -13.75
C ASN A 6 10.74 28.19 -13.94
N MET A 7 11.44 27.13 -14.36
CA MET A 7 10.87 25.80 -14.47
C MET A 7 10.57 25.20 -13.09
N PHE A 8 11.47 25.39 -12.12
CA PHE A 8 11.23 24.96 -10.74
C PHE A 8 10.08 25.71 -10.08
N LEU A 9 9.96 27.02 -10.28
CA LEU A 9 8.84 27.81 -9.77
C LEU A 9 7.50 27.36 -10.35
N LEU A 10 7.44 27.02 -11.64
CA LEU A 10 6.23 26.47 -12.27
C LEU A 10 5.86 25.09 -11.71
N ILE A 11 6.83 24.23 -11.44
CA ILE A 11 6.59 22.90 -10.84
C ILE A 11 6.06 23.06 -9.39
N VAL A 12 6.66 23.96 -8.60
CA VAL A 12 6.21 24.25 -7.23
C VAL A 12 4.80 24.87 -7.23
N LEU A 13 4.52 25.81 -8.15
CA LEU A 13 3.17 26.37 -8.34
C LEU A 13 2.15 25.31 -8.74
N LEU A 14 2.49 24.39 -9.65
CA LEU A 14 1.60 23.29 -10.03
C LEU A 14 1.32 22.33 -8.87
N ILE A 15 2.32 22.04 -8.04
CA ILE A 15 2.14 21.24 -6.81
C ILE A 15 1.26 21.99 -5.80
N CYS A 16 1.45 23.30 -5.62
CA CYS A 16 0.62 24.12 -4.74
C CYS A 16 -0.83 24.27 -5.23
N ILE A 17 -1.07 24.40 -6.54
CA ILE A 17 -2.42 24.46 -7.12
C ILE A 17 -3.10 23.08 -7.02
N ALA A 18 -2.35 21.98 -7.23
CA ALA A 18 -2.87 20.63 -7.04
C ALA A 18 -3.25 20.33 -5.58
N ASN A 19 -2.55 20.92 -4.60
CA ASN A 19 -2.86 20.78 -3.17
C ASN A 19 -4.02 21.68 -2.69
N ASN A 20 -4.37 22.75 -3.42
CA ASN A 20 -5.53 23.61 -3.09
C ASN A 20 -6.83 23.14 -3.74
N LEU A 21 -6.77 22.25 -4.73
CA LEU A 21 -7.92 21.51 -5.25
C LEU A 21 -7.98 20.15 -4.56
N HIS A 22 -8.43 20.10 -3.31
CA HIS A 22 -9.22 18.99 -2.74
C HIS A 22 -9.63 19.27 -1.28
N VAL A 23 -10.34 20.38 -1.06
CA VAL A 23 -11.36 20.44 0.01
C VAL A 23 -12.71 20.66 -0.66
N THR A 24 -13.11 19.72 -1.51
CA THR A 24 -14.53 19.48 -1.72
C THR A 24 -14.88 18.32 -0.80
N ASN A 25 -15.67 18.63 0.24
CA ASN A 25 -16.47 17.66 0.94
C ASN A 25 -17.17 16.81 -0.12
N GLY A 26 -16.69 15.59 -0.33
CA GLY A 26 -17.31 14.59 -1.19
C GLY A 26 -18.55 14.03 -0.53
N GLN A 27 -19.55 14.88 -0.28
CA GLN A 27 -20.94 14.44 -0.21
C GLN A 27 -21.36 14.07 -1.64
N GLY A 28 -21.09 12.83 -2.02
CA GLY A 28 -21.47 12.28 -3.31
C GLY A 28 -22.01 10.87 -3.13
N ASN A 29 -23.33 10.79 -2.90
CA ASN A 29 -24.19 9.61 -2.99
C ASN A 29 -23.72 8.33 -2.29
N THR A 30 -24.46 7.96 -1.25
CA THR A 30 -24.48 6.67 -0.55
C THR A 30 -24.17 5.45 -1.45
N LYS A 31 -22.88 5.11 -1.61
CA LYS A 31 -22.45 3.79 -2.11
C LYS A 31 -22.58 2.80 -0.97
N LYS A 32 -23.69 2.05 -0.97
CA LYS A 32 -24.01 0.96 -0.03
C LYS A 32 -22.94 -0.13 0.16
N ASP A 33 -21.80 -0.08 -0.57
CA ASP A 33 -20.72 -1.08 -0.51
C ASP A 33 -19.35 -0.54 -0.02
N CYS A 34 -19.21 0.76 0.27
CA CYS A 34 -17.92 1.30 0.75
C CYS A 34 -17.69 1.13 2.26
N GLN A 35 -18.65 0.54 2.99
CA GLN A 35 -18.53 0.21 4.42
C GLN A 35 -17.53 -0.91 4.71
N ALA A 36 -16.99 -1.58 3.69
CA ALA A 36 -15.98 -2.61 3.87
C ALA A 36 -14.54 -2.07 3.71
N GLY A 37 -14.17 -1.01 4.45
CA GLY A 37 -12.75 -0.61 4.59
C GLY A 37 -11.87 -1.80 5.03
N ALA A 38 -12.41 -2.68 5.87
CA ALA A 38 -11.78 -3.94 6.28
C ALA A 38 -11.44 -4.88 5.12
N ASN A 39 -12.22 -4.87 4.03
CA ASN A 39 -11.93 -5.69 2.85
C ASN A 39 -10.74 -5.10 2.08
N ALA A 40 -10.60 -3.77 2.03
CA ALA A 40 -9.48 -3.12 1.35
C ALA A 40 -8.16 -3.36 2.09
N ASP A 41 -8.17 -3.24 3.42
CA ASP A 41 -6.99 -3.53 4.26
C ASP A 41 -6.58 -4.99 4.14
N SER A 42 -7.53 -5.93 4.20
CA SER A 42 -7.26 -7.36 3.98
C SER A 42 -6.63 -7.63 2.61
N CYS A 43 -7.12 -6.97 1.56
CA CYS A 43 -6.56 -7.08 0.22
C CYS A 43 -5.14 -6.52 0.14
N LEU A 44 -4.89 -5.36 0.75
CA LEU A 44 -3.58 -4.72 0.76
C LEU A 44 -2.56 -5.55 1.56
N MET A 45 -2.92 -6.05 2.74
CA MET A 45 -2.05 -6.91 3.55
C MET A 45 -1.60 -8.17 2.79
N LYS A 46 -2.55 -8.84 2.12
CA LYS A 46 -2.26 -10.01 1.28
C LYS A 46 -1.44 -9.68 0.04
N LEU A 47 -1.57 -8.46 -0.50
CA LEU A 47 -0.78 -7.99 -1.63
C LEU A 47 0.66 -7.62 -1.22
N LEU A 48 0.83 -7.01 -0.05
CA LEU A 48 2.12 -6.55 0.47
C LEU A 48 2.91 -7.63 1.19
N MET A 49 2.28 -8.76 1.56
CA MET A 49 2.87 -9.84 2.37
C MET A 49 3.21 -9.43 3.80
N ILE A 50 2.72 -8.26 4.22
CA ILE A 50 3.03 -7.62 5.49
C ILE A 50 1.72 -7.37 6.25
N GLY A 51 1.70 -7.70 7.55
CA GLY A 51 0.55 -7.47 8.42
C GLY A 51 -0.57 -8.51 8.32
N ASP A 52 -0.54 -9.42 7.33
CA ASP A 52 -1.45 -10.56 7.26
C ASP A 52 -0.97 -11.68 8.20
N PRO A 53 -1.68 -11.99 9.31
CA PRO A 53 -1.26 -13.02 10.27
C PRO A 53 -1.22 -14.43 9.66
N ASP A 54 -2.04 -14.69 8.64
CA ASP A 54 -2.17 -16.00 8.02
C ASP A 54 -1.18 -16.20 6.85
N TYR A 55 -0.45 -15.15 6.47
CA TYR A 55 0.52 -15.23 5.39
C TYR A 55 1.62 -16.24 5.71
N LYS A 56 1.87 -17.17 4.80
CA LYS A 56 3.05 -18.04 4.85
C LYS A 56 3.80 -17.91 3.54
N PHE A 57 5.11 -17.71 3.64
CA PHE A 57 5.95 -17.78 2.47
C PHE A 57 5.86 -19.19 1.86
N PRO A 58 5.76 -19.29 0.53
CA PRO A 58 5.64 -20.56 -0.16
C PRO A 58 6.94 -21.37 -0.03
N GLU A 59 6.80 -22.66 0.24
CA GLU A 59 7.93 -23.59 0.41
C GLU A 59 8.04 -24.61 -0.73
N ASN A 60 7.11 -24.55 -1.68
CA ASN A 60 7.10 -25.40 -2.87
C ASN A 60 6.36 -24.71 -4.03
N MET A 61 6.52 -25.24 -5.24
CA MET A 61 5.96 -24.63 -6.46
C MET A 61 4.43 -24.53 -6.43
N ALA A 62 3.74 -25.53 -5.89
CA ALA A 62 2.28 -25.51 -5.79
C ALA A 62 1.77 -24.36 -4.89
N SER A 63 2.43 -24.17 -3.75
CA SER A 63 2.14 -23.04 -2.85
C SER A 63 2.49 -21.68 -3.49
N MET A 64 3.56 -21.60 -4.27
CA MET A 64 3.95 -20.39 -4.99
C MET A 64 2.96 -20.04 -6.09
N ASP A 65 2.48 -21.02 -6.86
CA ASP A 65 1.46 -20.80 -7.89
C ASP A 65 0.13 -20.34 -7.30
N LYS A 66 -0.28 -20.92 -6.16
CA LYS A 66 -1.42 -20.43 -5.39
C LYS A 66 -1.22 -18.98 -4.97
N GLN A 67 -0.03 -18.65 -4.45
CA GLN A 67 0.30 -17.30 -4.01
C GLN A 67 0.25 -16.28 -5.17
N CYS A 68 0.78 -16.63 -6.34
CA CYS A 68 0.73 -15.78 -7.52
C CYS A 68 -0.71 -15.48 -7.99
N ARG A 69 -1.63 -16.45 -7.87
CA ARG A 69 -3.06 -16.23 -8.14
C ARG A 69 -3.67 -15.29 -7.09
N THR A 70 -3.31 -15.46 -5.82
CA THR A 70 -3.73 -14.55 -4.74
C THR A 70 -3.32 -13.11 -5.06
N TYR A 71 -2.04 -12.85 -5.38
CA TYR A 71 -1.59 -11.48 -5.68
C TYR A 71 -2.39 -10.81 -6.80
N LYS A 72 -2.69 -11.54 -7.88
CA LYS A 72 -3.50 -11.02 -8.99
C LYS A 72 -4.92 -10.64 -8.54
N ASN A 73 -5.54 -11.47 -7.70
CA ASN A 73 -6.88 -11.22 -7.19
C ASN A 73 -6.89 -10.03 -6.21
N GLN A 74 -5.87 -9.91 -5.36
CA GLN A 74 -5.77 -8.81 -4.41
C GLN A 74 -5.41 -7.47 -5.08
N GLU A 75 -4.59 -7.49 -6.15
CA GLU A 75 -4.36 -6.32 -7.01
C GLU A 75 -5.67 -5.79 -7.58
N LYS A 76 -6.56 -6.69 -8.03
CA LYS A 76 -7.89 -6.29 -8.51
C LYS A 76 -8.75 -5.73 -7.38
N CYS A 77 -8.79 -6.39 -6.22
CA CYS A 77 -9.56 -5.94 -5.07
C CYS A 77 -9.21 -4.50 -4.67
N ILE A 78 -7.92 -4.18 -4.52
CA ILE A 78 -7.51 -2.83 -4.09
C ILE A 78 -7.80 -1.77 -5.16
N LYS A 79 -7.65 -2.11 -6.45
CA LYS A 79 -7.99 -1.21 -7.56
C LYS A 79 -9.48 -0.94 -7.64
N ASP A 80 -10.31 -1.96 -7.44
CA ASP A 80 -11.77 -1.83 -7.43
C ASP A 80 -12.22 -0.96 -6.25
N TYR A 81 -11.63 -1.15 -5.07
CA TYR A 81 -11.87 -0.28 -3.91
C TYR A 81 -11.46 1.17 -4.20
N ALA A 82 -10.23 1.39 -4.68
CA ALA A 82 -9.74 2.74 -4.99
C ALA A 82 -10.61 3.45 -6.03
N ALA A 83 -11.09 2.73 -7.05
CA ALA A 83 -11.98 3.29 -8.05
C ALA A 83 -13.38 3.61 -7.52
N LYS A 84 -13.91 2.81 -6.60
CA LYS A 84 -15.28 2.94 -6.11
C LYS A 84 -15.42 3.87 -4.91
N CYS A 85 -14.45 3.88 -4.00
CA CYS A 85 -14.63 4.42 -2.65
C CYS A 85 -13.68 5.56 -2.30
N LEU A 86 -12.59 5.77 -3.05
CA LEU A 86 -11.61 6.82 -2.74
C LEU A 86 -11.83 8.09 -3.59
N ALA A 87 -11.67 9.25 -2.95
CA ALA A 87 -11.54 10.53 -3.63
C ALA A 87 -10.26 10.59 -4.47
N THR A 88 -10.13 11.59 -5.36
CA THR A 88 -9.05 11.68 -6.36
C THR A 88 -7.65 11.50 -5.79
N PHE A 89 -7.29 12.25 -4.75
CA PHE A 89 -5.94 12.19 -4.18
C PHE A 89 -5.66 10.86 -3.47
N PRO A 90 -6.48 10.37 -2.51
CA PRO A 90 -6.28 9.05 -1.92
C PRO A 90 -6.24 7.92 -2.97
N LYS A 91 -7.09 8.00 -4.01
CA LYS A 91 -7.09 7.04 -5.12
C LYS A 91 -5.75 7.02 -5.86
N GLN A 92 -5.16 8.18 -6.16
CA GLN A 92 -3.85 8.27 -6.81
C GLN A 92 -2.76 7.62 -5.96
N VAL A 93 -2.69 7.97 -4.67
CA VAL A 93 -1.72 7.41 -3.73
C VAL A 93 -1.87 5.89 -3.62
N THR A 94 -3.10 5.39 -3.41
CA THR A 94 -3.38 3.94 -3.35
C THR A 94 -2.98 3.22 -4.62
N ASN A 95 -3.23 3.81 -5.80
CA ASN A 95 -2.82 3.21 -7.08
C ASN A 95 -1.31 3.12 -7.24
N VAL A 96 -0.55 4.13 -6.80
CA VAL A 96 0.92 4.10 -6.83
C VAL A 96 1.46 3.00 -5.92
N LEU A 97 0.95 2.90 -4.68
CA LEU A 97 1.33 1.85 -3.73
C LEU A 97 1.00 0.45 -4.28
N ALA A 98 -0.22 0.26 -4.77
CA ALA A 98 -0.67 -0.99 -5.37
C ALA A 98 0.17 -1.37 -6.61
N TYR A 99 0.56 -0.39 -7.43
CA TYR A 99 1.44 -0.61 -8.58
C TYR A 99 2.81 -1.13 -8.16
N GLY A 100 3.44 -0.52 -7.14
CA GLY A 100 4.73 -0.97 -6.61
C GLY A 100 4.67 -2.44 -6.16
N ALA A 101 3.68 -2.77 -5.33
CA ALA A 101 3.46 -4.13 -4.86
C ALA A 101 3.20 -5.11 -6.02
N SER A 102 2.35 -4.72 -6.97
CA SER A 102 2.00 -5.55 -8.13
C SER A 102 3.20 -5.81 -9.04
N LYS A 103 4.05 -4.80 -9.25
CA LYS A 103 5.28 -4.94 -10.05
C LYS A 103 6.24 -5.94 -9.42
N THR A 104 6.45 -5.84 -8.10
CA THR A 104 7.29 -6.76 -7.33
C THR A 104 6.73 -8.19 -7.34
N ASN A 105 5.43 -8.35 -7.08
CA ASN A 105 4.77 -9.65 -7.10
C ASN A 105 4.81 -10.30 -8.49
N LYS A 106 4.56 -9.53 -9.56
CA LYS A 106 4.71 -10.00 -10.94
C LYS A 106 6.14 -10.41 -11.23
N ALA A 107 7.14 -9.69 -10.69
CA ALA A 107 8.53 -10.06 -10.84
C ALA A 107 8.81 -11.43 -10.21
N TYR A 108 8.36 -11.70 -8.98
CA TYR A 108 8.53 -13.02 -8.36
C TYR A 108 7.79 -14.14 -9.10
N CYS A 109 6.62 -13.83 -9.65
CA CYS A 109 5.77 -14.81 -10.35
C CYS A 109 6.15 -15.04 -11.83
N SER A 110 7.10 -14.29 -12.41
CA SER A 110 7.28 -14.24 -13.87
C SER A 110 7.94 -15.47 -14.48
N THR A 111 8.92 -16.07 -13.79
CA THR A 111 9.72 -17.18 -14.33
C THR A 111 9.92 -18.25 -13.27
N LYS A 112 10.13 -19.50 -13.70
CA LYS A 112 10.43 -20.60 -12.79
C LYS A 112 11.63 -20.27 -11.87
N ARG A 113 12.72 -19.75 -12.43
CA ARG A 113 13.91 -19.34 -11.67
C ARG A 113 13.58 -18.36 -10.53
N ARG A 114 12.76 -17.34 -10.80
CA ARG A 114 12.38 -16.36 -9.76
C ARG A 114 11.44 -16.94 -8.71
N LYS A 115 10.53 -17.83 -9.11
CA LYS A 115 9.71 -18.60 -8.17
C LYS A 115 10.57 -19.46 -7.26
N ASP A 116 11.55 -20.17 -7.82
CA ASP A 116 12.50 -21.00 -7.06
C ASP A 116 13.32 -20.15 -6.08
N SER A 117 13.80 -18.98 -6.50
CA SER A 117 14.50 -18.04 -5.59
C SER A 117 13.60 -17.55 -4.45
N PHE A 118 12.33 -17.26 -4.74
CA PHE A 118 11.37 -16.83 -3.71
C PHE A 118 11.06 -17.97 -2.73
N ILE A 119 10.87 -19.19 -3.23
CA ILE A 119 10.66 -20.40 -2.42
C ILE A 119 11.88 -20.68 -1.52
N ALA A 120 13.10 -20.46 -2.03
CA ALA A 120 14.33 -20.66 -1.25
C ALA A 120 14.37 -19.76 0.01
N ILE A 121 13.78 -18.57 -0.05
CA ILE A 121 13.68 -17.64 1.08
C ILE A 121 12.58 -18.11 2.07
N GLY A 122 11.60 -18.89 1.61
CA GLY A 122 10.37 -19.15 2.36
C GLY A 122 10.56 -19.75 3.74
N LYS A 123 11.48 -20.73 3.90
CA LYS A 123 11.78 -21.31 5.22
C LYS A 123 12.35 -20.28 6.21
N CYS A 124 13.18 -19.35 5.72
CA CYS A 124 13.73 -18.28 6.55
C CYS A 124 12.66 -17.23 6.87
N GLY A 125 11.90 -16.81 5.85
CA GLY A 125 10.80 -15.87 6.00
C GLY A 125 9.74 -16.35 6.99
N ASN A 126 9.35 -17.62 6.94
CA ASN A 126 8.38 -18.21 7.87
C ASN A 126 8.87 -18.22 9.33
N LYS A 127 10.17 -18.43 9.56
CA LYS A 127 10.77 -18.36 10.92
C LYS A 127 10.78 -16.93 11.47
N LEU A 128 11.08 -15.96 10.61
CA LEU A 128 11.19 -14.54 11.00
C LEU A 128 9.84 -13.81 11.01
N LYS A 129 8.79 -14.40 10.42
CA LYS A 129 7.48 -13.78 10.25
C LYS A 129 6.92 -13.20 11.54
N PHE A 130 6.96 -13.94 12.64
CA PHE A 130 6.42 -13.47 13.92
C PHE A 130 7.08 -12.15 14.38
N LEU A 131 8.41 -12.04 14.21
CA LEU A 131 9.16 -10.84 14.58
C LEU A 131 8.79 -9.67 13.66
N VAL A 132 8.68 -9.91 12.36
CA VAL A 132 8.27 -8.89 11.38
C VAL A 132 6.85 -8.41 11.66
N ASP A 133 5.90 -9.32 11.90
CA ASP A 133 4.51 -8.96 12.21
C ASP A 133 4.40 -8.17 13.52
N LYS A 134 5.24 -8.47 14.51
CA LYS A 134 5.30 -7.71 15.76
C LYS A 134 5.80 -6.29 15.52
N CYS A 135 6.90 -6.14 14.78
CA CYS A 135 7.47 -4.84 14.42
C CYS A 135 6.46 -3.98 13.64
N MET A 136 5.79 -4.59 12.66
CA MET A 136 4.81 -3.90 11.83
C MET A 136 3.56 -3.49 12.61
N ARG A 137 3.10 -4.30 13.56
CA ARG A 137 2.01 -3.91 14.47
C ARG A 137 2.40 -2.70 15.32
N GLN A 138 3.57 -2.73 15.95
CA GLN A 138 4.06 -1.59 16.75
C GLN A 138 4.21 -0.32 15.90
N PHE A 139 4.67 -0.46 14.66
CA PHE A 139 4.75 0.66 13.72
C PHE A 139 3.37 1.23 13.38
N ILE A 140 2.40 0.37 13.06
CA ILE A 140 1.01 0.78 12.78
C ILE A 140 0.40 1.47 14.00
N ASP A 141 0.53 0.88 15.19
CA ASP A 141 0.02 1.44 16.45
C ASP A 141 0.63 2.82 16.72
N SER A 142 1.93 2.98 16.45
CA SER A 142 2.63 4.27 16.59
C SER A 142 2.07 5.31 15.63
N LEU A 143 1.86 4.95 14.34
CA LEU A 143 1.28 5.84 13.34
C LEU A 143 -0.16 6.23 13.67
N GLN A 144 -0.99 5.29 14.12
CA GLN A 144 -2.37 5.56 14.52
C GLN A 144 -2.43 6.42 15.79
N GLY A 145 -1.45 6.27 16.69
CA GLY A 145 -1.31 7.11 17.88
C GLY A 145 -1.11 8.59 17.56
N ILE A 146 -0.51 8.93 16.42
CA ILE A 146 -0.25 10.32 15.98
C ILE A 146 -1.55 11.10 15.82
N GLU A 147 -2.60 10.46 15.29
CA GLU A 147 -3.90 11.10 15.10
C GLU A 147 -4.47 11.61 16.43
N ASN A 148 -4.25 10.85 17.50
CA ASN A 148 -4.76 11.14 18.84
C ASN A 148 -3.82 12.04 19.66
N TYR A 149 -2.70 12.48 19.11
CA TYR A 149 -1.77 13.36 19.82
C TYR A 149 -2.39 14.75 20.06
N GLN A 150 -2.31 15.24 21.30
CA GLN A 150 -3.02 16.48 21.70
C GLN A 150 -2.48 17.73 21.00
N ASP A 151 -1.16 17.84 20.84
CA ASP A 151 -0.56 18.95 20.12
C ASP A 151 -0.54 18.68 18.60
N ALA A 152 -1.41 19.38 17.87
CA ALA A 152 -1.49 19.29 16.41
C ALA A 152 -0.17 19.63 15.70
N LYS A 153 0.66 20.53 16.27
CA LYS A 153 1.95 20.92 15.69
C LYS A 153 2.98 19.79 15.75
N MET A 154 2.82 18.88 16.70
CA MET A 154 3.72 17.74 16.88
C MET A 154 3.39 16.57 15.96
N LYS A 155 2.19 16.52 15.37
CA LYS A 155 1.76 15.38 14.53
C LYS A 155 2.64 15.13 13.31
N ILE A 156 3.14 16.18 12.64
CA ILE A 156 4.05 16.04 11.50
C ILE A 156 5.46 15.63 11.98
N PRO A 157 6.12 16.33 12.94
CA PRO A 157 7.43 15.93 13.45
C PRO A 157 7.53 14.48 13.94
N ILE A 158 6.51 13.96 14.64
CA ILE A 158 6.52 12.59 15.17
C ILE A 158 6.25 11.52 14.09
N SER A 159 5.77 11.92 12.91
CA SER A 159 5.48 11.00 11.79
C SER A 159 6.69 10.68 10.90
N CYS A 160 7.77 11.47 10.99
CA CYS A 160 8.91 11.41 10.06
C CYS A 160 10.25 11.05 10.74
N TRP A 161 10.24 10.16 11.74
CA TRP A 161 11.45 9.69 12.43
C TRP A 161 12.40 8.90 11.52
#